data_AF-A0A7J7LCT3-F1
#
_entry.id   AF-A0A7J7LCT3-F1
#
_cell.length_a   1.000
_cell.length_b   1.000
_cell.length_c   1.000
_cell.angle_alpha   90.00
_cell.angle_beta   90.00
_cell.angle_gamma   90.00
#
_symmetry.space_group_name_H-M   'P 1'
#
loop_
_entity.id
_entity.type
_entity.pdbx_description
1 polymer ?
#
loop_
_entity_poly.entity_id
_entity_poly.type
_entity_poly.pdbx_seq_one_letter_code
_entity_poly.pdbx_strand_id
1 'polypeptide(L)'
;MGLADSGKRIASEKLTSVQLPFSLMRILQAVDTRANASQEHPLAALAEETKKLLKKDSTMFMPILTLWDPRAIAISASLLHKLYGNKLKPFLDGAEHLTEDVVSVFPVADGLEEYIMALITSACEDEIVDAYCRGKLTSYEIESVSGTLVLRWVNSQLGRLLGCVDRAFQQEQWDPISPQQRHGTSIVEVYRIVEETVDQFFALKVPMGPGELNSLFRGIDNAFQVYTKLIINSLVSKEDLIPPVPILTRYKKELGIKAFMKKEVVDPRLPDERRSSQINVLTTPKLCVQLNTLHYAISQLNSLEDNIREQWALKRPRENFSIKRSLDKKSGSFIQKSTFDGTRKDINAAIDRICEFTGTKIIFWDLREPFIDSLYKPSVSQARLETILIDPLDTVLNQLCDVIVEALRDRIVTSLLQASLEGLLRVVLDGGPSRLFFLNDAKFLEEDLEILKEFFISGGDGLPRGVVENQVSRVRHIIKLHGCETRVLIDDLKSTSSLEVQGARSKLGADTQTLLRILCHRGDSEASQFLKKQYKIPRSSA
;
A
#
# COMPACT_ATOMS: atom_id res chain seq x y z
N MET A 1 52.68 -29.76 44.63
CA MET A 1 52.74 -29.22 43.25
C MET A 1 51.73 -28.09 43.01
N GLY A 2 50.56 -28.04 43.67
CA GLY A 2 49.56 -26.97 43.48
C GLY A 2 49.87 -25.57 44.05
N LEU A 3 50.76 -25.43 45.04
CA LEU A 3 51.11 -24.14 45.65
C LEU A 3 52.08 -23.28 44.82
N ALA A 4 52.95 -23.91 44.01
CA ALA A 4 53.85 -23.20 43.11
C ALA A 4 53.13 -22.69 41.85
N ASP A 5 52.10 -23.42 41.42
CA ASP A 5 51.27 -23.06 40.27
C ASP A 5 50.30 -21.92 40.61
N SER A 6 49.74 -21.89 41.83
CA SER A 6 48.95 -20.76 42.31
C SER A 6 49.78 -19.48 42.49
N GLY A 7 51.02 -19.59 42.98
CA GLY A 7 51.94 -18.47 43.12
C GLY A 7 52.33 -17.80 41.80
N LYS A 8 52.54 -18.60 40.74
CA LYS A 8 52.83 -18.09 39.39
C LYS A 8 51.63 -17.39 38.75
N ARG A 9 50.42 -17.91 38.94
CA ARG A 9 49.16 -17.28 38.49
C ARG A 9 48.91 -15.94 39.20
N ILE A 10 49.12 -15.87 40.51
CA ILE A 10 48.98 -14.62 41.27
C ILE A 10 50.01 -13.57 40.83
N ALA A 11 51.23 -14.00 40.49
CA ALA A 11 52.28 -13.09 40.01
C ALA A 11 51.98 -12.56 38.60
N SER A 12 51.48 -13.39 37.67
CA SER A 12 51.09 -12.96 36.33
C SER A 12 49.90 -12.01 36.35
N GLU A 13 48.88 -12.30 37.18
CA GLU A 13 47.73 -11.40 37.42
C GLU A 13 48.16 -10.05 38.04
N LYS A 14 49.09 -10.07 39.01
CA LYS A 14 49.66 -8.84 39.59
C LYS A 14 50.48 -8.02 38.58
N LEU A 15 51.22 -8.68 37.69
CA LEU A 15 52.01 -7.99 36.67
C LEU A 15 51.10 -7.29 35.65
N THR A 16 50.07 -8.00 35.17
CA THR A 16 49.09 -7.45 34.21
C THR A 16 48.26 -6.33 34.84
N SER A 17 47.83 -6.49 36.10
CA SER A 17 47.05 -5.45 36.81
C SER A 17 47.81 -4.17 37.14
N VAL A 18 49.15 -4.15 37.08
CA VAL A 18 49.96 -2.95 37.32
C VAL A 18 50.50 -2.35 36.01
N GLN A 19 50.96 -3.18 35.08
CA GLN A 19 51.62 -2.73 33.85
C GLN A 19 50.65 -2.13 32.82
N LEU A 20 49.46 -2.71 32.66
CA LEU A 20 48.47 -2.24 31.69
C LEU A 20 47.84 -0.89 32.05
N PRO A 21 47.40 -0.64 33.30
CA PRO A 21 46.89 0.67 33.69
C PRO A 21 47.93 1.78 33.54
N PHE A 22 49.20 1.49 33.86
CA PHE A 22 50.29 2.47 33.72
C PHE A 22 50.60 2.76 32.23
N SER A 23 50.57 1.73 31.38
CA SER A 23 50.73 1.89 29.92
C SER A 23 49.58 2.68 29.31
N LEU A 24 48.33 2.40 29.72
CA LEU A 24 47.16 3.16 29.29
C LEU A 24 47.20 4.61 29.79
N MET A 25 47.70 4.86 31.01
CA MET A 25 47.84 6.22 31.53
C MET A 25 48.89 7.05 30.77
N ARG A 26 49.98 6.41 30.31
CA ARG A 26 50.94 7.05 29.39
C ARG A 26 50.34 7.34 28.02
N ILE A 27 49.51 6.42 27.50
CA ILE A 27 48.78 6.63 26.24
C ILE A 27 47.79 7.79 26.38
N LEU A 28 47.01 7.83 27.47
CA LEU A 28 46.10 8.93 27.78
C LEU A 28 46.82 10.29 27.77
N GLN A 29 47.95 10.42 28.48
CA GLN A 29 48.75 11.65 28.47
C GLN A 29 49.30 12.00 27.08
N ALA A 30 49.68 11.00 26.30
CA ALA A 30 50.17 11.18 24.93
C ALA A 30 49.05 11.50 23.92
N VAL A 31 47.80 11.13 24.22
CA VAL A 31 46.60 11.46 23.43
C VAL A 31 46.10 12.85 23.81
N ASP A 32 46.04 13.20 25.09
CA ASP A 32 45.65 14.54 25.54
C ASP A 32 46.59 15.63 25.00
N THR A 33 47.89 15.32 24.85
CA THR A 33 48.88 16.23 24.24
C THR A 33 48.75 16.33 22.72
N ARG A 34 48.27 15.28 22.03
CA ARG A 34 48.08 15.22 20.58
C ARG A 34 46.72 15.72 20.11
N ALA A 35 45.67 15.54 20.90
CA ALA A 35 44.31 16.03 20.63
C ALA A 35 44.25 17.58 20.53
N ASN A 36 45.22 18.28 21.14
CA ASN A 36 45.37 19.73 20.97
C ASN A 36 45.97 20.13 19.60
N ALA A 37 46.45 19.17 18.80
CA ALA A 37 47.10 19.38 17.50
C ALA A 37 46.39 18.66 16.32
N SER A 38 45.51 17.69 16.57
CA SER A 38 44.70 17.00 15.55
C SER A 38 43.20 17.33 15.67
N GLN A 39 42.45 17.30 14.57
CA GLN A 39 40.98 17.43 14.55
C GLN A 39 40.25 16.14 15.03
N GLU A 40 40.95 15.23 15.73
CA GLU A 40 40.41 13.92 16.11
C GLU A 40 39.96 13.90 17.57
N HIS A 41 38.75 13.38 17.84
CA HIS A 41 38.20 13.36 19.19
C HIS A 41 39.07 12.48 20.13
N PRO A 42 39.42 12.94 21.35
CA PRO A 42 40.35 12.24 22.24
C PRO A 42 39.91 10.82 22.62
N LEU A 43 38.60 10.58 22.77
CA LEU A 43 38.07 9.22 23.04
C LEU A 43 38.19 8.27 21.85
N ALA A 44 38.15 8.78 20.61
CA ALA A 44 38.35 7.96 19.41
C ALA A 44 39.83 7.58 19.27
N ALA A 45 40.73 8.55 19.42
CA ALA A 45 42.17 8.31 19.43
C ALA A 45 42.58 7.34 20.55
N LEU A 46 42.02 7.50 21.76
CA LEU A 46 42.26 6.59 22.89
C LEU A 46 41.81 5.16 22.56
N ALA A 47 40.66 4.98 21.92
CA ALA A 47 40.17 3.65 21.55
C ALA A 47 41.10 2.96 20.54
N GLU A 48 41.55 3.67 19.50
CA GLU A 48 42.49 3.12 18.51
C GLU A 48 43.84 2.77 19.14
N GLU A 49 44.40 3.64 19.97
CA GLU A 49 45.66 3.35 20.66
C GLU A 49 45.52 2.19 21.65
N THR A 50 44.37 2.06 22.33
CA THR A 50 44.05 0.90 23.18
C THR A 50 43.97 -0.38 22.36
N LYS A 51 43.33 -0.34 21.19
CA LYS A 51 43.25 -1.47 20.25
C LYS A 51 44.62 -1.90 19.75
N LYS A 52 45.49 -0.93 19.40
CA LYS A 52 46.89 -1.18 18.98
C LYS A 52 47.72 -1.78 20.10
N LEU A 53 47.59 -1.26 21.32
CA LEU A 53 48.24 -1.81 22.51
C LEU A 53 47.84 -3.27 22.71
N LEU A 54 46.54 -3.56 22.67
CA LEU A 54 46.04 -4.92 22.86
C LEU A 54 46.51 -5.89 21.77
N LYS A 55 46.58 -5.46 20.50
CA LYS A 55 47.17 -6.26 19.40
C LYS A 55 48.65 -6.57 19.63
N LYS A 56 49.40 -5.59 20.13
CA LYS A 56 50.83 -5.76 20.44
C LYS A 56 51.02 -6.71 21.61
N ASP A 57 50.21 -6.53 22.67
CA ASP A 57 50.27 -7.36 23.86
C ASP A 57 49.89 -8.82 23.52
N SER A 58 48.83 -9.02 22.73
CA SER A 58 48.37 -10.35 22.30
C SER A 58 49.39 -11.12 21.47
N THR A 59 50.21 -10.42 20.67
CA THR A 59 51.20 -11.05 19.79
C THR A 59 52.57 -11.24 20.46
N MET A 60 52.99 -10.31 21.31
CA MET A 60 54.34 -10.31 21.89
C MET A 60 54.41 -10.94 23.28
N PHE A 61 53.45 -10.63 24.17
CA PHE A 61 53.55 -10.97 25.59
C PHE A 61 52.61 -12.11 25.99
N MET A 62 51.42 -12.16 25.39
CA MET A 62 50.42 -13.15 25.76
C MET A 62 50.82 -14.61 25.51
N PRO A 63 51.57 -14.99 24.44
CA PRO A 63 52.04 -16.37 24.27
C PRO A 63 52.95 -16.88 25.39
N ILE A 64 53.64 -15.97 26.07
CA ILE A 64 54.53 -16.29 27.20
C ILE A 64 53.72 -16.36 28.50
N LEU A 65 52.77 -15.44 28.68
CA LEU A 65 51.94 -15.35 29.87
C LEU A 65 50.87 -16.44 29.95
N THR A 66 50.36 -16.94 28.82
CA THR A 66 49.41 -18.05 28.78
C THR A 66 50.01 -19.37 29.26
N LEU A 67 51.34 -19.54 29.19
CA LEU A 67 52.06 -20.67 29.78
C LEU A 67 52.01 -20.64 31.33
N TRP A 68 51.72 -19.48 31.92
CA TRP A 68 51.75 -19.25 33.38
C TRP A 68 50.33 -19.11 33.94
N ASP A 69 49.43 -18.48 33.18
CA ASP A 69 47.99 -18.48 33.42
C ASP A 69 47.25 -18.50 32.07
N PRO A 70 46.51 -19.58 31.76
CA PRO A 70 45.68 -19.66 30.55
C PRO A 70 44.70 -18.50 30.39
N ARG A 71 44.34 -17.82 31.49
CA ARG A 71 43.38 -16.71 31.52
C ARG A 71 44.02 -15.34 31.29
N ALA A 72 45.34 -15.26 31.10
CA ALA A 72 46.07 -13.98 31.01
C ALA A 72 45.53 -13.04 29.91
N ILE A 73 45.16 -13.60 28.74
CA ILE A 73 44.57 -12.83 27.63
C ILE A 73 43.24 -12.22 28.06
N ALA A 74 42.36 -13.03 28.64
CA ALA A 74 41.03 -12.59 29.05
C ALA A 74 41.09 -11.54 30.16
N ILE A 75 42.00 -11.69 31.12
CA ILE A 75 42.21 -10.72 32.22
C ILE A 75 42.74 -9.39 31.69
N SER A 76 43.73 -9.42 30.80
CA SER A 76 44.30 -8.21 30.17
C SER A 76 43.25 -7.46 29.34
N ALA A 77 42.54 -8.17 28.46
CA ALA A 77 41.50 -7.61 27.61
C ALA A 77 40.34 -7.03 28.44
N SER A 78 39.93 -7.73 29.52
CA SER A 78 38.87 -7.26 30.41
C SER A 78 39.26 -6.02 31.22
N LEU A 79 40.53 -5.90 31.61
CA LEU A 79 41.04 -4.73 32.34
C LEU A 79 41.04 -3.49 31.44
N LEU A 80 41.54 -3.62 30.21
CA LEU A 80 41.52 -2.52 29.23
C LEU A 80 40.10 -2.11 28.85
N HIS A 81 39.19 -3.08 28.69
CA HIS A 81 37.77 -2.81 28.48
C HIS A 81 37.20 -1.94 29.60
N LYS A 82 37.42 -2.33 30.86
CA LYS A 82 36.91 -1.56 32.01
C LYS A 82 37.49 -0.14 32.08
N LEU A 83 38.78 0.01 31.82
CA LEU A 83 39.45 1.32 31.90
C LEU A 83 38.97 2.28 30.81
N TYR A 84 38.83 1.81 29.57
CA TYR A 84 38.26 2.61 28.49
C TYR A 84 36.78 2.91 28.76
N GLY A 85 36.00 1.93 29.18
CA GLY A 85 34.57 2.08 29.50
C GLY A 85 34.29 3.15 30.55
N ASN A 86 35.13 3.27 31.59
CA ASN A 86 35.00 4.32 32.60
C ASN A 86 35.17 5.74 32.02
N LYS A 87 35.94 5.89 30.93
CA LYS A 87 36.13 7.16 30.22
C LYS A 87 35.06 7.41 29.17
N LEU A 88 34.56 6.35 28.55
CA LEU A 88 33.49 6.41 27.55
C LEU A 88 32.13 6.71 28.17
N LYS A 89 31.84 6.20 29.37
CA LYS A 89 30.51 6.27 29.99
C LYS A 89 29.92 7.70 30.09
N PRO A 90 30.64 8.73 30.58
CA PRO A 90 30.09 10.08 30.64
C PRO A 90 29.77 10.66 29.25
N PHE A 91 30.47 10.22 28.20
CA PHE A 91 30.20 10.63 26.83
C PHE A 91 28.95 9.95 26.27
N LEU A 92 28.74 8.66 26.58
CA LEU A 92 27.50 7.94 26.23
C LEU A 92 26.28 8.54 26.93
N ASP A 93 26.40 8.82 28.23
CA ASP A 93 25.31 9.41 29.03
C ASP A 93 24.92 10.81 28.55
N GLY A 94 25.85 11.56 27.93
CA GLY A 94 25.63 12.90 27.39
C GLY A 94 25.27 12.97 25.90
N ALA A 95 25.22 11.84 25.20
CA ALA A 95 24.98 11.80 23.76
C ALA A 95 23.48 11.89 23.41
N GLU A 96 23.00 13.10 23.10
CA GLU A 96 21.58 13.32 22.74
C GLU A 96 21.30 13.43 21.23
N HIS A 97 22.32 13.71 20.42
CA HIS A 97 22.20 13.99 18.99
C HIS A 97 23.34 13.32 18.18
N LEU A 98 23.12 13.09 16.88
CA LEU A 98 24.16 12.61 15.95
C LEU A 98 25.12 13.75 15.57
N THR A 99 26.02 14.13 16.49
CA THR A 99 27.08 15.12 16.25
C THR A 99 28.31 14.50 15.58
N GLU A 100 29.22 15.35 15.09
CA GLU A 100 30.52 14.90 14.55
C GLU A 100 31.34 14.08 15.57
N ASP A 101 31.28 14.48 16.85
CA ASP A 101 31.92 13.73 17.94
C ASP A 101 31.31 12.33 18.12
N VAL A 102 29.99 12.21 18.07
CA VAL A 102 29.30 10.90 18.16
C VAL A 102 29.66 10.02 16.97
N VAL A 103 29.67 10.59 15.76
CA VAL A 103 30.00 9.88 14.51
C VAL A 103 31.46 9.44 14.48
N SER A 104 32.37 10.15 15.14
CA SER A 104 33.79 9.77 15.24
C SER A 104 34.07 8.76 16.36
N VAL A 105 33.43 8.89 17.53
CA VAL A 105 33.73 8.07 18.71
C VAL A 105 33.02 6.72 18.68
N PHE A 106 31.71 6.69 18.37
CA PHE A 106 30.91 5.48 18.52
C PHE A 106 31.41 4.30 17.67
N PRO A 107 31.77 4.46 16.38
CA PRO A 107 32.18 3.32 15.55
C PRO A 107 33.52 2.74 16.00
N VAL A 108 34.43 3.59 16.48
CA VAL A 108 35.75 3.18 16.94
C VAL A 108 35.66 2.49 18.30
N ALA A 109 34.84 3.03 19.21
CA ALA A 109 34.58 2.44 20.52
C ALA A 109 33.90 1.05 20.40
N ASP A 110 32.89 0.94 19.53
CA ASP A 110 32.21 -0.32 19.22
C ASP A 110 33.19 -1.33 18.60
N GLY A 111 33.99 -0.90 17.63
CA GLY A 111 35.02 -1.74 17.01
C GLY A 111 36.16 -2.14 17.96
N LEU A 112 36.40 -1.42 19.06
CA LEU A 112 37.31 -1.83 20.14
C LEU A 112 36.66 -2.91 21.01
N GLU A 113 35.41 -2.71 21.41
CA GLU A 113 34.64 -3.69 22.20
C GLU A 113 34.49 -5.01 21.44
N GLU A 114 34.12 -4.98 20.16
CA GLU A 114 34.05 -6.17 19.31
C GLU A 114 35.38 -6.93 19.26
N TYR A 115 36.50 -6.21 19.13
CA TYR A 115 37.82 -6.81 19.06
C TYR A 115 38.22 -7.47 20.39
N ILE A 116 37.93 -6.80 21.51
CA ILE A 116 38.14 -7.33 22.85
C ILE A 116 37.31 -8.60 23.06
N MET A 117 36.03 -8.57 22.71
CA MET A 117 35.13 -9.72 22.86
C MET A 117 35.59 -10.90 21.99
N ALA A 118 35.96 -10.66 20.73
CA ALA A 118 36.51 -11.69 19.85
C ALA A 118 37.81 -12.31 20.40
N LEU A 119 38.71 -11.50 20.95
CA LEU A 119 39.93 -11.97 21.60
C LEU A 119 39.63 -12.87 22.80
N ILE A 120 38.71 -12.45 23.67
CA ILE A 120 38.32 -13.23 24.85
C ILE A 120 37.71 -14.57 24.43
N THR A 121 36.80 -14.57 23.46
CA THR A 121 36.19 -15.79 22.91
C THR A 121 37.24 -16.73 22.29
N SER A 122 38.24 -16.18 21.59
CA SER A 122 39.30 -17.00 20.98
C SER A 122 40.27 -17.62 21.99
N ALA A 123 40.41 -17.02 23.17
CA ALA A 123 41.37 -17.44 24.20
C ALA A 123 40.78 -18.39 25.25
N CYS A 124 39.45 -18.55 25.30
CA CYS A 124 38.76 -19.39 26.28
C CYS A 124 38.19 -20.65 25.61
N GLU A 125 38.85 -21.80 25.80
CA GLU A 125 38.30 -23.11 25.42
C GLU A 125 37.42 -23.74 26.53
N ASP A 126 37.48 -23.21 27.76
CA ASP A 126 36.77 -23.71 28.96
C ASP A 126 35.48 -22.91 29.27
N GLU A 127 34.34 -23.60 29.39
CA GLU A 127 33.00 -23.04 29.71
C GLU A 127 32.99 -22.21 31.02
N ILE A 128 33.88 -22.50 31.97
CA ILE A 128 33.97 -21.85 33.27
C ILE A 128 34.64 -20.46 33.18
N VAL A 129 35.65 -20.31 32.31
CA VAL A 129 36.36 -19.04 32.08
C VAL A 129 35.48 -18.08 31.30
N ASP A 130 34.70 -18.63 30.37
CA ASP A 130 33.71 -17.94 29.57
C ASP A 130 32.60 -17.33 30.45
N ALA A 131 32.14 -18.06 31.49
CA ALA A 131 31.20 -17.55 32.49
C ALA A 131 31.78 -16.44 33.39
N TYR A 132 33.06 -16.56 33.80
CA TYR A 132 33.72 -15.56 34.64
C TYR A 132 33.94 -14.22 33.91
N CYS A 133 34.31 -14.27 32.62
CA CYS A 133 34.54 -13.06 31.83
C CYS A 133 33.22 -12.37 31.46
N ARG A 134 32.20 -13.13 31.04
CA ARG A 134 30.86 -12.58 30.76
C ARG A 134 30.17 -12.00 31.99
N GLY A 135 30.43 -12.53 33.20
CA GLY A 135 29.85 -12.01 34.44
C GLY A 135 30.47 -10.70 34.95
N LYS A 136 31.66 -10.30 34.46
CA LYS A 136 32.38 -9.09 34.89
C LYS A 136 32.46 -7.97 33.85
N LEU A 137 32.20 -8.30 32.58
CA LEU A 137 32.18 -7.35 31.47
C LEU A 137 30.75 -6.84 31.26
N THR A 138 30.52 -5.59 31.63
CA THR A 138 29.30 -4.86 31.23
C THR A 138 29.51 -4.33 29.83
N SER A 139 28.72 -4.77 28.85
CA SER A 139 28.72 -4.21 27.49
C SER A 139 28.64 -2.69 27.54
N TYR A 140 29.31 -1.98 26.63
CA TYR A 140 29.18 -0.52 26.52
C TYR A 140 27.80 -0.11 26.01
N GLU A 141 27.03 -1.04 25.45
CA GLU A 141 25.68 -0.80 24.91
C GLU A 141 25.64 0.34 23.87
N ILE A 142 26.74 0.54 23.14
CA ILE A 142 26.88 1.62 22.15
C ILE A 142 25.78 1.51 21.10
N GLU A 143 25.50 0.31 20.60
CA GLU A 143 24.42 0.05 19.63
C GLU A 143 23.03 0.48 20.15
N SER A 144 22.78 0.37 21.46
CA SER A 144 21.50 0.79 22.07
C SER A 144 21.37 2.32 22.10
N VAL A 145 22.44 2.99 22.53
CA VAL A 145 22.50 4.46 22.58
C VAL A 145 22.43 5.03 21.16
N SER A 146 23.26 4.54 20.25
CA SER A 146 23.30 4.97 18.85
C SER A 146 22.00 4.63 18.12
N GLY A 147 21.40 3.46 18.37
CA GLY A 147 20.11 3.06 17.84
C GLY A 147 19.01 4.05 18.21
N THR A 148 18.98 4.50 19.47
CA THR A 148 18.04 5.55 19.92
C THR A 148 18.22 6.86 19.14
N LEU A 149 19.47 7.29 18.91
CA LEU A 149 19.78 8.49 18.12
C LEU A 149 19.37 8.34 16.66
N VAL A 150 19.64 7.17 16.07
CA VAL A 150 19.23 6.84 14.69
C VAL A 150 17.71 6.83 14.58
N LEU A 151 16.97 6.24 15.51
CA LEU A 151 15.50 6.25 15.51
C LEU A 151 14.94 7.68 15.59
N ARG A 152 15.53 8.56 16.41
CA ARG A 152 15.14 9.99 16.45
C ARG A 152 15.39 10.67 15.11
N TRP A 153 16.54 10.40 14.48
CA TRP A 153 16.84 10.89 13.14
C TRP A 153 15.84 10.37 12.10
N VAL A 154 15.55 9.06 12.09
CA VAL A 154 14.56 8.43 11.21
C VAL A 154 13.21 9.10 11.37
N ASN A 155 12.72 9.29 12.59
CA ASN A 155 11.43 9.95 12.84
C ASN A 155 11.39 11.39 12.29
N SER A 156 12.50 12.14 12.39
CA SER A 156 12.62 13.48 11.82
C SER A 156 12.55 13.45 10.29
N GLN A 157 13.26 12.52 9.65
CA GLN A 157 13.23 12.36 8.20
C GLN A 157 11.86 11.91 7.69
N LEU A 158 11.19 11.00 8.40
CA LEU A 158 9.85 10.54 8.03
C LEU A 158 8.83 11.69 8.10
N GLY A 159 8.94 12.59 9.07
CA GLY A 159 8.12 13.81 9.12
C GLY A 159 8.34 14.71 7.89
N ARG A 160 9.60 14.87 7.44
CA ARG A 160 9.93 15.61 6.23
C ARG A 160 9.40 14.92 4.97
N LEU A 161 9.59 13.61 4.87
CA LEU A 161 9.11 12.78 3.77
C LEU A 161 7.60 12.92 3.59
N LEU A 162 6.82 12.79 4.66
CA LEU A 162 5.36 12.96 4.60
C LEU A 162 4.96 14.38 4.14
N GLY A 163 5.68 15.41 4.61
CA GLY A 163 5.46 16.78 4.12
C GLY A 163 5.82 16.96 2.65
N CYS A 164 6.85 16.26 2.14
CA CYS A 164 7.18 16.27 0.72
C CYS A 164 6.13 15.51 -0.11
N VAL A 165 5.62 14.38 0.37
CA VAL A 165 4.55 13.60 -0.27
C VAL A 165 3.30 14.47 -0.46
N ASP A 166 2.88 15.19 0.58
CA ASP A 166 1.74 16.10 0.49
C ASP A 166 1.98 17.19 -0.56
N ARG A 167 3.15 17.85 -0.54
CA ARG A 167 3.49 18.87 -1.55
C ARG A 167 3.51 18.32 -2.98
N ALA A 168 4.10 17.15 -3.19
CA ALA A 168 4.15 16.49 -4.50
C ALA A 168 2.74 16.20 -5.02
N PHE A 169 1.83 15.78 -4.14
CA PHE A 169 0.42 15.57 -4.49
C PHE A 169 -0.30 16.88 -4.82
N GLN A 170 -0.13 17.94 -4.03
CA GLN A 170 -0.80 19.24 -4.28
C GLN A 170 -0.36 19.91 -5.58
N GLN A 171 0.84 19.60 -6.07
CA GLN A 171 1.39 20.14 -7.32
C GLN A 171 1.00 19.33 -8.56
N GLU A 172 0.37 18.17 -8.38
CA GLU A 172 0.07 17.23 -9.45
C GLU A 172 -1.09 17.71 -10.34
N GLN A 173 -0.90 17.64 -11.66
CA GLN A 173 -1.92 17.97 -12.66
C GLN A 173 -2.60 16.72 -13.25
N TRP A 174 -1.98 15.55 -13.05
CA TRP A 174 -2.36 14.25 -13.59
C TRP A 174 -2.21 14.14 -15.11
N ASP A 175 -1.16 14.77 -15.63
CA ASP A 175 -0.72 14.61 -17.01
C ASP A 175 0.41 13.58 -17.09
N PRO A 176 0.49 12.78 -18.16
CA PRO A 176 1.58 11.82 -18.32
C PRO A 176 2.91 12.57 -18.52
N ILE A 177 3.99 12.05 -17.94
CA ILE A 177 5.34 12.62 -18.11
C ILE A 177 5.73 12.63 -19.60
N SER A 178 5.45 11.54 -20.31
CA SER A 178 5.70 11.41 -21.75
C SER A 178 4.81 10.30 -22.35
N PRO A 179 4.73 10.16 -23.68
CA PRO A 179 3.99 9.07 -24.31
C PRO A 179 4.45 7.67 -23.88
N GLN A 180 5.74 7.53 -23.51
CA GLN A 180 6.32 6.30 -22.99
C GLN A 180 6.13 6.15 -21.48
N GLN A 181 6.16 7.26 -20.73
CA GLN A 181 5.95 7.29 -19.28
C GLN A 181 4.58 7.87 -18.96
N ARG A 182 3.57 6.99 -19.01
CA ARG A 182 2.14 7.35 -18.87
C ARG A 182 1.69 7.58 -17.41
N HIS A 183 2.60 7.70 -16.46
CA HIS A 183 2.32 7.99 -15.05
C HIS A 183 2.56 9.48 -14.73
N GLY A 184 2.08 9.94 -13.58
CA GLY A 184 2.28 11.31 -13.10
C GLY A 184 3.70 11.55 -12.59
N THR A 185 4.03 12.83 -12.40
CA THR A 185 5.37 13.26 -11.94
C THR A 185 5.57 13.05 -10.44
N SER A 186 4.50 13.17 -9.64
CA SER A 186 4.55 13.11 -8.18
C SER A 186 5.13 11.81 -7.64
N ILE A 187 4.83 10.65 -8.25
CA ILE A 187 5.38 9.37 -7.78
C ILE A 187 6.90 9.30 -7.97
N VAL A 188 7.43 9.87 -9.06
CA VAL A 188 8.87 9.91 -9.32
C VAL A 188 9.58 10.74 -8.25
N GLU A 189 8.99 11.88 -7.89
CA GLU A 189 9.52 12.72 -6.82
C GLU A 189 9.46 12.01 -5.46
N VAL A 190 8.38 11.29 -5.15
CA VAL A 190 8.27 10.48 -3.93
C VAL A 190 9.38 9.43 -3.87
N TYR A 191 9.64 8.69 -4.96
CA TYR A 191 10.76 7.74 -5.02
C TYR A 191 12.10 8.43 -4.82
N ARG A 192 12.34 9.56 -5.49
CA ARG A 192 13.59 10.32 -5.37
C ARG A 192 13.87 10.72 -3.91
N ILE A 193 12.86 11.20 -3.19
CA ILE A 193 13.02 11.61 -1.78
C ILE A 193 13.22 10.40 -0.86
N VAL A 194 12.54 9.28 -1.16
CA VAL A 194 12.73 8.02 -0.43
C VAL A 194 14.16 7.50 -0.62
N GLU A 195 14.66 7.46 -1.86
CA GLU A 195 16.05 7.07 -2.17
C GLU A 195 17.06 8.00 -1.48
N GLU A 196 16.85 9.31 -1.53
CA GLU A 196 17.69 10.27 -0.81
C GLU A 196 17.69 10.01 0.71
N THR A 197 16.54 9.67 1.29
CA THR A 197 16.42 9.33 2.72
C THR A 197 17.16 8.03 3.05
N VAL A 198 17.07 7.03 2.18
CA VAL A 198 17.77 5.75 2.30
C VAL A 198 19.28 5.96 2.23
N ASP A 199 19.76 6.74 1.26
CA ASP A 199 21.18 7.07 1.12
C ASP A 199 21.72 7.78 2.36
N GLN A 200 20.97 8.76 2.88
CA GLN A 200 21.34 9.45 4.12
C GLN A 200 21.37 8.51 5.33
N PHE A 201 20.45 7.54 5.42
CA PHE A 201 20.44 6.53 6.49
C PHE A 201 21.69 5.64 6.43
N PHE A 202 22.07 5.19 5.23
CA PHE A 202 23.25 4.36 5.06
C PHE A 202 24.56 5.14 5.24
N ALA A 203 24.58 6.44 4.95
CA ALA A 203 25.69 7.34 5.20
C ALA A 203 25.99 7.56 6.70
N LEU A 204 25.05 7.25 7.61
CA LEU A 204 25.30 7.29 9.05
C LEU A 204 26.35 6.25 9.44
N LYS A 205 27.51 6.70 9.92
CA LYS A 205 28.64 5.81 10.27
C LYS A 205 28.51 5.16 11.65
N VAL A 206 27.47 5.49 12.42
CA VAL A 206 27.25 4.95 13.78
C VAL A 206 26.78 3.49 13.75
N PRO A 207 27.09 2.69 14.78
CA PRO A 207 26.52 1.36 14.95
C PRO A 207 24.99 1.44 15.00
N MET A 208 24.28 0.49 14.39
CA MET A 208 22.82 0.41 14.42
C MET A 208 22.39 -1.03 14.16
N GLY A 209 21.24 -1.43 14.71
CA GLY A 209 20.72 -2.78 14.60
C GLY A 209 19.58 -2.93 13.58
N PRO A 210 19.00 -4.14 13.47
CA PRO A 210 17.87 -4.40 12.59
C PRO A 210 16.58 -3.66 13.00
N GLY A 211 16.49 -3.21 14.26
CA GLY A 211 15.35 -2.42 14.76
C GLY A 211 15.22 -1.08 14.04
N GLU A 212 16.34 -0.40 13.82
CA GLU A 212 16.42 0.89 13.12
C GLU A 212 16.04 0.74 11.65
N LEU A 213 16.55 -0.30 10.99
CA LEU A 213 16.21 -0.63 9.60
C LEU A 213 14.70 -0.91 9.44
N ASN A 214 14.13 -1.71 10.35
CA ASN A 214 12.70 -2.01 10.34
C ASN A 214 11.86 -0.75 10.57
N SER A 215 12.33 0.20 11.38
CA SER A 215 11.67 1.49 11.56
C SER A 215 11.70 2.34 10.30
N LEU A 216 12.83 2.35 9.57
CA LEU A 216 12.94 3.00 8.25
C LEU A 216 11.94 2.40 7.25
N PHE A 217 11.93 1.07 7.11
CA PHE A 217 11.01 0.37 6.23
C PHE A 217 9.55 0.69 6.54
N ARG A 218 9.14 0.63 7.81
CA ARG A 218 7.78 0.96 8.25
C ARG A 218 7.43 2.42 7.93
N GLY A 219 8.39 3.33 8.08
CA GLY A 219 8.21 4.73 7.76
C GLY A 219 7.97 4.99 6.27
N ILE A 220 8.78 4.36 5.41
CA ILE A 220 8.63 4.43 3.96
C ILE A 220 7.32 3.78 3.51
N ASP A 221 6.98 2.61 4.08
CA ASP A 221 5.70 1.93 3.83
C ASP A 221 4.52 2.82 4.19
N ASN A 222 4.56 3.50 5.34
CA ASN A 222 3.54 4.47 5.71
C ASN A 222 3.48 5.67 4.73
N ALA A 223 4.62 6.15 4.22
CA ALA A 223 4.63 7.27 3.27
C ALA A 223 3.92 6.92 1.95
N PHE A 224 4.15 5.74 1.39
CA PHE A 224 3.43 5.27 0.20
C PHE A 224 1.93 5.02 0.47
N GLN A 225 1.57 4.51 1.65
CA GLN A 225 0.17 4.39 2.05
C GLN A 225 -0.51 5.76 2.16
N VAL A 226 0.16 6.76 2.74
CA VAL A 226 -0.37 8.13 2.80
C VAL A 226 -0.54 8.72 1.40
N TYR A 227 0.44 8.57 0.52
CA TYR A 227 0.34 8.99 -0.88
C TYR A 227 -0.86 8.35 -1.59
N THR A 228 -1.03 7.05 -1.43
CA THR A 228 -2.17 6.29 -1.99
C THR A 228 -3.50 6.79 -1.46
N LYS A 229 -3.59 7.08 -0.15
CA LYS A 229 -4.80 7.63 0.48
C LYS A 229 -5.13 9.03 -0.02
N LEU A 230 -4.15 9.89 -0.29
CA LEU A 230 -4.37 11.21 -0.88
C LEU A 230 -5.04 11.10 -2.25
N ILE A 231 -4.58 10.18 -3.10
CA ILE A 231 -5.20 9.90 -4.42
C ILE A 231 -6.66 9.48 -4.24
N ILE A 232 -6.94 8.54 -3.35
CA ILE A 232 -8.32 8.05 -3.14
C ILE A 232 -9.24 9.11 -2.53
N ASN A 233 -8.72 9.94 -1.62
CA ASN A 233 -9.49 11.02 -1.02
C ASN A 233 -9.82 12.16 -2.00
N SER A 234 -9.14 12.22 -3.15
CA SER A 234 -9.47 13.16 -4.22
C SER A 234 -10.70 12.76 -5.05
N LEU A 235 -11.14 11.51 -4.93
CA LEU A 235 -12.31 11.01 -5.65
C LEU A 235 -13.60 11.50 -4.99
N VAL A 236 -14.55 11.92 -5.82
CA VAL A 236 -15.92 12.25 -5.38
C VAL A 236 -16.67 10.97 -5.00
N SER A 237 -17.72 11.09 -4.17
CA SER A 237 -18.57 9.94 -3.83
C SER A 237 -19.26 9.38 -5.06
N LYS A 238 -19.40 8.05 -5.12
CA LYS A 238 -20.07 7.37 -6.24
C LYS A 238 -21.53 7.80 -6.37
N GLU A 239 -22.19 8.08 -5.25
CA GLU A 239 -23.57 8.53 -5.19
C GLU A 239 -23.79 9.89 -5.84
N ASP A 240 -22.76 10.74 -5.92
CA ASP A 240 -22.86 12.04 -6.59
C ASP A 240 -22.85 11.92 -8.13
N LEU A 241 -22.33 10.81 -8.68
CA LEU A 241 -22.31 10.54 -10.12
C LEU A 241 -23.64 9.98 -10.64
N ILE A 242 -24.33 9.22 -9.81
CA ILE A 242 -25.52 8.46 -10.21
C ILE A 242 -26.75 9.35 -10.06
N PRO A 243 -27.58 9.54 -11.12
CA PRO A 243 -28.78 10.35 -11.00
C PRO A 243 -29.75 9.78 -9.96
N PRO A 244 -30.69 10.57 -9.43
CA PRO A 244 -31.72 10.05 -8.53
C PRO A 244 -32.64 9.06 -9.24
N VAL A 245 -33.17 8.09 -8.50
CA VAL A 245 -34.13 7.11 -9.05
C VAL A 245 -35.46 7.84 -9.32
N PRO A 246 -35.99 7.77 -10.56
CA PRO A 246 -37.29 8.35 -10.89
C PRO A 246 -38.42 7.78 -10.02
N ILE A 247 -39.44 8.59 -9.77
CA ILE A 247 -40.63 8.12 -9.05
C ILE A 247 -41.31 7.01 -9.87
N LEU A 248 -41.60 5.87 -9.24
CA LEU A 248 -42.35 4.80 -9.87
C LEU A 248 -43.74 5.29 -10.27
N THR A 249 -44.06 5.12 -11.54
CA THR A 249 -45.36 5.41 -12.10
C THR A 249 -45.86 4.18 -12.85
N ARG A 250 -47.17 4.11 -13.08
CA ARG A 250 -47.78 3.05 -13.90
C ARG A 250 -48.28 3.58 -15.23
N TYR A 251 -48.35 2.67 -16.21
CA TYR A 251 -48.87 2.95 -17.54
C TYR A 251 -50.23 3.66 -17.54
N LYS A 252 -50.36 4.67 -18.40
CA LYS A 252 -51.60 5.39 -18.69
C LYS A 252 -51.88 5.25 -20.18
N LYS A 253 -52.95 4.52 -20.53
CA LYS A 253 -53.48 4.52 -21.89
C LYS A 253 -54.01 5.92 -22.19
N GLU A 254 -53.42 6.61 -23.17
CA GLU A 254 -53.91 7.92 -23.59
C GLU A 254 -55.31 7.78 -24.18
N LEU A 255 -56.29 8.40 -23.51
CA LEU A 255 -57.62 8.67 -24.04
C LEU A 255 -57.75 10.20 -24.05
N GLY A 256 -57.33 10.83 -25.15
CA GLY A 256 -57.53 12.25 -25.42
C GLY A 256 -56.40 13.17 -24.93
N ILE A 257 -55.95 14.02 -25.85
CA ILE A 257 -54.97 15.10 -25.67
C ILE A 257 -55.49 16.07 -24.60
N LYS A 258 -54.81 16.14 -23.45
CA LYS A 258 -54.80 17.34 -22.62
C LYS A 258 -53.36 17.71 -22.35
N ALA A 259 -52.87 18.67 -23.13
CA ALA A 259 -51.61 19.35 -22.93
C ALA A 259 -51.62 20.03 -21.56
N PHE A 260 -51.06 19.37 -20.55
CA PHE A 260 -50.63 20.04 -19.33
C PHE A 260 -49.18 20.42 -19.52
N MET A 261 -48.91 21.72 -19.42
CA MET A 261 -47.56 22.29 -19.50
C MET A 261 -46.63 21.49 -18.59
N LYS A 262 -45.61 20.85 -19.17
CA LYS A 262 -44.48 20.29 -18.43
C LYS A 262 -43.84 21.43 -17.66
N LYS A 263 -44.15 21.52 -16.37
CA LYS A 263 -43.32 22.28 -15.44
C LYS A 263 -42.04 21.47 -15.34
N GLU A 264 -40.95 21.95 -15.95
CA GLU A 264 -39.62 21.45 -15.65
C GLU A 264 -39.40 21.65 -14.15
N VAL A 265 -39.66 20.60 -13.38
CA VAL A 265 -39.21 20.55 -12.00
C VAL A 265 -37.72 20.30 -12.14
N VAL A 266 -36.93 21.36 -12.06
CA VAL A 266 -35.50 21.28 -11.78
C VAL A 266 -35.37 20.36 -10.58
N ASP A 267 -34.84 19.17 -10.79
CA ASP A 267 -34.69 18.17 -9.74
C ASP A 267 -33.71 18.73 -8.70
N PRO A 268 -34.13 19.00 -7.46
CA PRO A 268 -33.29 19.62 -6.44
C PRO A 268 -32.12 18.73 -5.98
N ARG A 269 -31.91 17.57 -6.62
CA ARG A 269 -30.85 16.59 -6.32
C ARG A 269 -29.85 16.40 -7.45
N LEU A 270 -29.94 17.16 -8.55
CA LEU A 270 -28.82 17.24 -9.50
C LEU A 270 -27.59 17.82 -8.77
N PRO A 271 -26.36 17.35 -9.05
CA PRO A 271 -25.18 17.87 -8.37
C PRO A 271 -25.09 19.39 -8.56
N ASP A 272 -24.97 20.10 -7.45
CA ASP A 272 -24.79 21.56 -7.42
C ASP A 272 -23.63 21.95 -8.38
N GLU A 273 -23.67 23.15 -8.96
CA GLU A 273 -22.69 23.62 -9.96
C GLU A 273 -21.24 23.44 -9.46
N ARG A 274 -21.03 23.61 -8.16
CA ARG A 274 -19.74 23.37 -7.49
C ARG A 274 -19.31 21.91 -7.52
N ARG A 275 -20.21 20.94 -7.28
CA ARG A 275 -19.88 19.51 -7.35
C ARG A 275 -19.66 19.05 -8.79
N SER A 276 -20.46 19.57 -9.72
CA SER A 276 -20.27 19.35 -11.15
C SER A 276 -18.88 19.82 -11.61
N SER A 277 -18.41 20.98 -11.11
CA SER A 277 -17.07 21.46 -11.40
C SER A 277 -15.97 20.54 -10.86
N GLN A 278 -16.13 19.96 -9.67
CA GLN A 278 -15.16 19.01 -9.09
C GLN A 278 -15.12 17.69 -9.87
N ILE A 279 -16.27 17.16 -10.28
CA ILE A 279 -16.34 15.94 -11.10
C ILE A 279 -15.66 16.15 -12.46
N ASN A 280 -15.86 17.32 -13.06
CA ASN A 280 -15.30 17.64 -14.38
C ASN A 280 -13.79 17.89 -14.37
N VAL A 281 -13.19 18.21 -13.21
CA VAL A 281 -11.73 18.37 -13.07
C VAL A 281 -11.01 17.04 -13.25
N LEU A 282 -11.57 15.94 -12.74
CA LEU A 282 -11.03 14.59 -12.87
C LEU A 282 -11.52 13.92 -14.15
N THR A 283 -10.95 14.33 -15.28
CA THR A 283 -11.26 13.74 -16.58
C THR A 283 -10.81 12.27 -16.66
N THR A 284 -11.40 11.50 -17.58
CA THR A 284 -11.07 10.08 -17.77
C THR A 284 -9.59 9.83 -18.05
N PRO A 285 -8.89 10.63 -18.88
CA PRO A 285 -7.43 10.52 -19.04
C PRO A 285 -6.66 10.73 -17.72
N LYS A 286 -7.07 11.69 -16.89
CA LYS A 286 -6.41 11.94 -15.58
C LYS A 286 -6.57 10.77 -14.63
N LEU A 287 -7.75 10.14 -14.60
CA LEU A 287 -7.98 8.92 -13.83
C LEU A 287 -7.09 7.76 -14.34
N CYS A 288 -6.87 7.66 -15.65
CA CYS A 288 -5.93 6.69 -16.22
C CYS A 288 -4.48 6.97 -15.81
N VAL A 289 -4.06 8.24 -15.77
CA VAL A 289 -2.73 8.62 -15.26
C VAL A 289 -2.59 8.28 -13.78
N GLN A 290 -3.62 8.50 -12.95
CA GLN A 290 -3.63 8.07 -11.54
C GLN A 290 -3.45 6.54 -11.40
N LEU A 291 -4.17 5.76 -12.21
CA LEU A 291 -4.03 4.30 -12.26
C LEU A 291 -2.60 3.87 -12.64
N ASN A 292 -2.06 4.47 -13.70
CA ASN A 292 -0.68 4.21 -14.14
C ASN A 292 0.36 4.59 -13.09
N THR A 293 0.10 5.67 -12.34
CA THR A 293 0.95 6.16 -11.25
C THR A 293 1.00 5.15 -10.10
N LEU A 294 -0.15 4.61 -9.71
CA LEU A 294 -0.25 3.56 -8.69
C LEU A 294 0.41 2.25 -9.16
N HIS A 295 0.22 1.88 -10.44
CA HIS A 295 0.90 0.72 -11.01
C HIS A 295 2.42 0.90 -11.05
N TYR A 296 2.89 2.09 -11.44
CA TYR A 296 4.32 2.41 -11.39
C TYR A 296 4.85 2.28 -9.96
N ALA A 297 4.15 2.85 -8.97
CA ALA A 297 4.51 2.73 -7.57
C ALA A 297 4.68 1.27 -7.14
N ILE A 298 3.67 0.42 -7.35
CA ILE A 298 3.80 -0.99 -6.93
C ILE A 298 4.90 -1.74 -7.69
N SER A 299 5.16 -1.40 -8.96
CA SER A 299 6.19 -2.05 -9.78
C SER A 299 7.62 -1.78 -9.28
N GLN A 300 7.88 -0.58 -8.75
CA GLN A 300 9.21 -0.18 -8.29
C GLN A 300 9.51 -0.60 -6.85
N LEU A 301 8.50 -0.96 -6.05
CA LEU A 301 8.68 -1.34 -4.64
C LEU A 301 9.65 -2.51 -4.42
N ASN A 302 9.62 -3.52 -5.30
CA ASN A 302 10.51 -4.67 -5.15
C ASN A 302 11.98 -4.28 -5.35
N SER A 303 12.26 -3.44 -6.35
CA SER A 303 13.61 -2.93 -6.61
C SER A 303 14.13 -2.08 -5.44
N LEU A 304 13.26 -1.25 -4.85
CA LEU A 304 13.60 -0.46 -3.67
C LEU A 304 13.90 -1.37 -2.47
N GLU A 305 13.06 -2.38 -2.24
CA GLU A 305 13.25 -3.35 -1.16
C GLU A 305 14.58 -4.10 -1.30
N ASP A 306 14.88 -4.59 -2.51
CA ASP A 306 16.12 -5.31 -2.80
C ASP A 306 17.35 -4.41 -2.61
N ASN A 307 17.33 -3.17 -3.10
CA ASN A 307 18.43 -2.21 -2.92
C ASN A 307 18.72 -1.94 -1.42
N ILE A 308 17.69 -1.66 -0.62
CA ILE A 308 17.86 -1.41 0.83
C ILE A 308 18.44 -2.66 1.52
N ARG A 309 17.99 -3.87 1.14
CA ARG A 309 18.50 -5.12 1.70
C ARG A 309 19.96 -5.38 1.30
N GLU A 310 20.34 -5.11 0.06
CA GLU A 310 21.72 -5.25 -0.42
C GLU A 310 22.66 -4.29 0.32
N GLN A 311 22.27 -3.02 0.47
CA GLN A 311 23.05 -2.04 1.24
C GLN A 311 23.21 -2.44 2.71
N TRP A 312 22.15 -2.99 3.32
CA TRP A 312 22.22 -3.54 4.68
C TRP A 312 23.19 -4.72 4.79
N ALA A 313 23.15 -5.65 3.82
CA ALA A 313 24.05 -6.80 3.78
C ALA A 313 25.53 -6.40 3.65
N LEU A 314 25.83 -5.31 2.93
CA LEU A 314 27.17 -4.73 2.83
C LEU A 314 27.63 -4.09 4.14
N LYS A 315 26.73 -3.40 4.84
CA LYS A 315 27.02 -2.72 6.12
C LYS A 315 27.22 -3.70 7.28
N ARG A 316 26.54 -4.86 7.27
CA ARG A 316 26.69 -5.94 8.27
C ARG A 316 26.94 -7.32 7.64
N PRO A 317 28.19 -7.62 7.19
CA PRO A 317 28.52 -8.92 6.62
C PRO A 317 28.38 -10.10 7.59
N ARG A 318 28.45 -9.85 8.90
CA ARG A 318 28.50 -10.89 9.94
C ARG A 318 27.14 -11.52 10.25
N GLU A 319 26.04 -10.77 10.13
CA GLU A 319 24.68 -11.31 10.27
C GLU A 319 24.36 -12.34 9.17
N ASN A 320 25.01 -12.22 8.00
CA ASN A 320 24.87 -13.19 6.90
C ASN A 320 25.61 -14.53 7.16
N PHE A 321 26.65 -14.53 7.99
CA PHE A 321 27.40 -15.75 8.33
C PHE A 321 26.68 -16.62 9.37
N SER A 322 25.95 -16.01 10.30
CA SER A 322 25.07 -16.72 11.24
C SER A 322 23.87 -17.35 10.53
N ILE A 323 23.35 -16.72 9.47
CA ILE A 323 22.26 -17.28 8.64
C ILE A 323 22.73 -18.51 7.83
N LYS A 324 23.97 -18.53 7.32
CA LYS A 324 24.51 -19.69 6.57
C LYS A 324 24.82 -20.91 7.45
N ARG A 325 25.07 -20.74 8.75
CA ARG A 325 25.30 -21.86 9.68
C ARG A 325 24.02 -22.41 10.31
N SER A 326 22.91 -21.68 10.28
CA SER A 326 21.63 -22.10 10.85
C SER A 326 20.67 -22.72 9.82
N LEU A 327 21.18 -23.49 8.86
CA LEU A 327 20.36 -24.33 8.00
C LEU A 327 20.02 -25.65 8.71
N ASP A 328 19.56 -25.59 9.96
CA ASP A 328 18.92 -26.72 10.61
C ASP A 328 17.83 -26.27 11.58
N LYS A 329 16.59 -26.49 11.11
CA LYS A 329 15.34 -26.70 11.85
C LYS A 329 14.93 -25.64 12.90
N LYS A 330 13.91 -24.86 12.50
CA LYS A 330 12.89 -24.19 13.34
C LYS A 330 13.29 -22.90 14.07
N SER A 331 13.99 -22.00 13.39
CA SER A 331 13.88 -20.56 13.70
C SER A 331 14.00 -19.72 12.42
N GLY A 332 12.93 -19.75 11.61
CA GLY A 332 12.78 -18.85 10.47
C GLY A 332 11.78 -17.77 10.81
N SER A 333 12.18 -16.68 11.48
CA SER A 333 11.25 -15.61 11.85
C SER A 333 11.92 -14.35 12.45
N PHE A 334 12.84 -13.67 11.75
CA PHE A 334 13.19 -12.30 12.19
C PHE A 334 13.40 -11.26 11.09
N ILE A 335 13.56 -11.67 9.83
CA ILE A 335 13.54 -10.73 8.69
C ILE A 335 12.47 -11.23 7.72
N GLN A 336 11.22 -10.90 8.02
CA GLN A 336 10.04 -11.41 7.35
C GLN A 336 9.95 -10.82 5.93
N LYS A 337 9.51 -11.66 4.99
CA LYS A 337 9.33 -11.39 3.55
C LYS A 337 8.11 -10.48 3.26
N SER A 338 7.74 -9.62 4.22
CA SER A 338 6.49 -8.85 4.28
C SER A 338 6.72 -7.33 4.36
N THR A 339 7.94 -6.87 4.07
CA THR A 339 8.24 -5.44 3.96
C THR A 339 7.38 -4.84 2.84
N PHE A 340 6.72 -3.70 3.08
CA PHE A 340 5.78 -3.04 2.17
C PHE A 340 4.44 -3.77 1.88
N ASP A 341 4.05 -4.77 2.67
CA ASP A 341 2.75 -5.45 2.48
C ASP A 341 1.56 -4.48 2.61
N GLY A 342 1.65 -3.54 3.56
CA GLY A 342 0.65 -2.48 3.73
C GLY A 342 0.47 -1.64 2.47
N THR A 343 1.57 -1.16 1.90
CA THR A 343 1.55 -0.42 0.62
C THR A 343 1.00 -1.26 -0.53
N ARG A 344 1.45 -2.51 -0.69
CA ARG A 344 0.97 -3.38 -1.79
C ARG A 344 -0.53 -3.60 -1.70
N LYS A 345 -1.07 -3.79 -0.49
CA LYS A 345 -2.50 -3.95 -0.27
C LYS A 345 -3.27 -2.65 -0.55
N ASP A 346 -2.83 -1.52 -0.01
CA ASP A 346 -3.50 -0.23 -0.17
C ASP A 346 -3.50 0.22 -1.63
N ILE A 347 -2.37 0.05 -2.36
CA ILE A 347 -2.29 0.37 -3.78
C ILE A 347 -3.24 -0.51 -4.61
N ASN A 348 -3.27 -1.83 -4.38
CA ASN A 348 -4.16 -2.70 -5.15
C ASN A 348 -5.64 -2.37 -4.92
N ALA A 349 -6.02 -2.11 -3.67
CA ALA A 349 -7.37 -1.67 -3.33
C ALA A 349 -7.70 -0.28 -3.93
N ALA A 350 -6.72 0.63 -3.97
CA ALA A 350 -6.87 1.92 -4.61
C ALA A 350 -7.08 1.80 -6.12
N ILE A 351 -6.33 0.92 -6.80
CA ILE A 351 -6.52 0.63 -8.22
C ILE A 351 -7.95 0.09 -8.47
N ASP A 352 -8.43 -0.87 -7.68
CA ASP A 352 -9.80 -1.39 -7.84
C ASP A 352 -10.85 -0.28 -7.68
N ARG A 353 -10.68 0.58 -6.67
CA ARG A 353 -11.61 1.68 -6.39
C ARG A 353 -11.60 2.74 -7.50
N ILE A 354 -10.45 3.10 -8.05
CA ILE A 354 -10.38 4.04 -9.17
C ILE A 354 -10.95 3.41 -10.43
N CYS A 355 -10.72 2.13 -10.69
CA CYS A 355 -11.33 1.43 -11.83
C CYS A 355 -12.86 1.45 -11.74
N GLU A 356 -13.43 1.10 -10.58
CA GLU A 356 -14.88 1.15 -10.34
C GLU A 356 -15.45 2.57 -10.51
N PHE A 357 -14.77 3.56 -9.91
CA PHE A 357 -15.17 4.96 -10.03
C PHE A 357 -15.14 5.44 -11.48
N THR A 358 -14.07 5.13 -12.21
CA THR A 358 -13.89 5.53 -13.61
C THR A 358 -14.98 4.94 -14.50
N GLY A 359 -15.26 3.64 -14.38
CA GLY A 359 -16.38 3.01 -15.10
C GLY A 359 -17.72 3.66 -14.78
N THR A 360 -17.98 3.94 -13.49
CA THR A 360 -19.22 4.60 -13.07
C THR A 360 -19.32 6.02 -13.63
N LYS A 361 -18.25 6.81 -13.57
CA LYS A 361 -18.21 8.16 -14.12
C LYS A 361 -18.47 8.15 -15.63
N ILE A 362 -17.81 7.26 -16.37
CA ILE A 362 -18.02 7.14 -17.82
C ILE A 362 -19.50 6.91 -18.13
N ILE A 363 -20.15 5.95 -17.46
CA ILE A 363 -21.52 5.56 -17.81
C ILE A 363 -22.57 6.55 -17.28
N PHE A 364 -22.45 6.99 -16.04
CA PHE A 364 -23.48 7.79 -15.38
C PHE A 364 -23.28 9.30 -15.50
N TRP A 365 -22.08 9.74 -15.89
CA TRP A 365 -21.74 11.15 -16.07
C TRP A 365 -21.40 11.49 -17.52
N ASP A 366 -20.35 10.88 -18.08
CA ASP A 366 -19.84 11.26 -19.40
C ASP A 366 -20.77 10.81 -20.54
N LEU A 367 -21.30 9.59 -20.46
CA LEU A 367 -22.26 8.99 -21.41
C LEU A 367 -23.70 9.06 -20.91
N ARG A 368 -23.99 9.96 -19.96
CA ARG A 368 -25.32 10.07 -19.34
C ARG A 368 -26.43 10.29 -20.35
N GLU A 369 -26.23 11.22 -21.29
CA GLU A 369 -27.22 11.55 -22.30
C GLU A 369 -27.55 10.34 -23.20
N PRO A 370 -26.58 9.73 -23.93
CA PRO A 370 -26.89 8.62 -24.82
C PRO A 370 -27.33 7.37 -24.04
N PHE A 371 -26.69 7.07 -22.90
CA PHE A 371 -26.96 5.84 -22.16
C PHE A 371 -28.18 5.98 -21.23
N ILE A 372 -28.15 6.91 -20.27
CA ILE A 372 -29.15 6.96 -19.19
C ILE A 372 -30.41 7.70 -19.60
N ASP A 373 -30.31 8.75 -20.43
CA ASP A 373 -31.45 9.61 -20.75
C ASP A 373 -32.15 9.25 -22.07
N SER A 374 -31.43 8.65 -23.02
CA SER A 374 -31.91 8.40 -24.40
C SER A 374 -32.15 6.92 -24.76
N LEU A 375 -31.40 5.96 -24.19
CA LEU A 375 -31.57 4.53 -24.50
C LEU A 375 -33.02 4.06 -24.27
N TYR A 376 -33.60 3.34 -25.24
CA TYR A 376 -34.98 2.83 -25.26
C TYR A 376 -36.11 3.88 -25.15
N LYS A 377 -35.81 5.15 -25.42
CA LYS A 377 -36.81 6.23 -25.42
C LYS A 377 -37.01 6.77 -26.85
N PRO A 378 -38.26 6.81 -27.38
CA PRO A 378 -39.53 6.50 -26.71
C PRO A 378 -39.91 5.01 -26.71
N SER A 379 -39.25 4.17 -27.52
CA SER A 379 -39.46 2.71 -27.56
C SER A 379 -38.15 1.97 -27.83
N VAL A 380 -38.11 0.68 -27.47
CA VAL A 380 -36.93 -0.18 -27.68
C VAL A 380 -36.54 -0.26 -29.15
N SER A 381 -37.51 -0.43 -30.05
CA SER A 381 -37.27 -0.53 -31.50
C SER A 381 -36.69 0.73 -32.16
N GLN A 382 -36.95 1.92 -31.60
CA GLN A 382 -36.50 3.20 -32.16
C GLN A 382 -35.16 3.67 -31.58
N ALA A 383 -34.84 3.25 -30.36
CA ALA A 383 -33.69 3.71 -29.60
C ALA A 383 -32.88 2.52 -29.10
N ARG A 384 -32.41 1.69 -30.04
CA ARG A 384 -31.66 0.46 -29.80
C ARG A 384 -30.28 0.75 -29.22
N LEU A 385 -29.78 -0.19 -28.40
CA LEU A 385 -28.43 -0.12 -27.82
C LEU A 385 -27.36 -0.01 -28.90
N GLU A 386 -27.47 -0.84 -29.94
CA GLU A 386 -26.53 -0.86 -31.07
C GLU A 386 -26.33 0.53 -31.69
N THR A 387 -27.43 1.24 -31.94
CA THR A 387 -27.41 2.54 -32.63
C THR A 387 -26.99 3.70 -31.75
N ILE A 388 -27.36 3.68 -30.47
CA ILE A 388 -27.17 4.84 -29.57
C ILE A 388 -25.84 4.76 -28.80
N LEU A 389 -25.43 3.55 -28.40
CA LEU A 389 -24.40 3.38 -27.37
C LEU A 389 -23.07 2.85 -27.90
N ILE A 390 -23.05 2.03 -28.96
CA ILE A 390 -21.84 1.34 -29.38
C ILE A 390 -20.75 2.32 -29.84
N ASP A 391 -21.07 3.29 -30.69
CA ASP A 391 -20.08 4.27 -31.18
C ASP A 391 -19.50 5.16 -30.05
N PRO A 392 -20.32 5.74 -29.14
CA PRO A 392 -19.79 6.46 -27.97
C PRO A 392 -18.92 5.58 -27.06
N LEU A 393 -19.32 4.33 -26.84
CA LEU A 393 -18.59 3.41 -25.96
C LEU A 393 -17.24 3.00 -26.57
N ASP A 394 -17.20 2.76 -27.90
CA ASP A 394 -15.97 2.49 -28.64
C ASP A 394 -15.00 3.68 -28.57
N THR A 395 -15.50 4.89 -28.77
CA THR A 395 -14.71 6.12 -28.66
C THR A 395 -14.06 6.24 -27.27
N VAL A 396 -14.81 5.96 -26.20
CA VAL A 396 -14.28 6.01 -24.83
C VAL A 396 -13.26 4.89 -24.59
N LEU A 397 -13.51 3.67 -25.07
CA LEU A 397 -12.57 2.57 -24.92
C LEU A 397 -11.24 2.85 -25.63
N ASN A 398 -11.27 3.43 -26.84
CA ASN A 398 -10.06 3.83 -27.56
C ASN A 398 -9.26 4.87 -26.76
N GLN A 399 -9.91 5.94 -26.30
CA GLN A 399 -9.25 6.97 -25.47
C GLN A 399 -8.66 6.40 -24.17
N LEU A 400 -9.33 5.42 -23.57
CA LEU A 400 -8.89 4.78 -22.34
C LEU A 400 -7.65 3.90 -22.60
N CYS A 401 -7.72 3.08 -23.64
CA CYS A 401 -6.65 2.17 -24.05
C CYS A 401 -5.39 2.93 -24.52
N ASP A 402 -5.52 4.13 -25.06
CA ASP A 402 -4.39 4.99 -25.47
C ASP A 402 -3.53 5.45 -24.28
N VAL A 403 -4.15 5.62 -23.10
CA VAL A 403 -3.48 6.18 -21.91
C VAL A 403 -3.11 5.09 -20.92
N ILE A 404 -3.94 4.07 -20.71
CA ILE A 404 -3.71 3.05 -19.69
C ILE A 404 -2.50 2.16 -20.03
N VAL A 405 -1.79 1.68 -19.02
CA VAL A 405 -0.80 0.60 -19.21
C VAL A 405 -1.47 -0.75 -19.39
N GLU A 406 -0.83 -1.63 -20.15
CA GLU A 406 -1.38 -2.91 -20.60
C GLU A 406 -1.78 -3.82 -19.42
N ALA A 407 -1.00 -3.78 -18.33
CA ALA A 407 -1.25 -4.57 -17.12
C ALA A 407 -2.55 -4.21 -16.39
N LEU A 408 -3.10 -3.02 -16.61
CA LEU A 408 -4.35 -2.55 -15.99
C LEU A 408 -5.55 -2.63 -16.92
N ARG A 409 -5.34 -2.88 -18.22
CA ARG A 409 -6.36 -2.86 -19.27
C ARG A 409 -7.59 -3.71 -18.90
N ASP A 410 -7.38 -4.96 -18.52
CA ASP A 410 -8.50 -5.87 -18.22
C ASP A 410 -9.28 -5.42 -16.97
N ARG A 411 -8.60 -4.84 -15.97
CA ARG A 411 -9.25 -4.37 -14.74
C ARG A 411 -10.20 -3.21 -15.04
N ILE A 412 -9.72 -2.21 -15.77
CA ILE A 412 -10.51 -1.01 -16.08
C ILE A 412 -11.63 -1.30 -17.06
N VAL A 413 -11.39 -2.13 -18.09
CA VAL A 413 -12.43 -2.54 -19.06
C VAL A 413 -13.49 -3.41 -18.37
N THR A 414 -13.09 -4.27 -17.42
CA THR A 414 -14.06 -5.04 -16.60
C THR A 414 -14.94 -4.10 -15.76
N SER A 415 -14.37 -3.07 -15.14
CA SER A 415 -15.16 -2.07 -14.40
C SER A 415 -16.10 -1.27 -15.31
N LEU A 416 -15.69 -0.97 -16.54
CA LEU A 416 -16.57 -0.34 -17.54
C LEU A 416 -17.72 -1.26 -17.97
N LEU A 417 -17.46 -2.55 -18.19
CA LEU A 417 -18.49 -3.55 -18.45
C LEU A 417 -19.49 -3.62 -17.29
N GLN A 418 -19.01 -3.71 -16.05
CA GLN A 418 -19.87 -3.74 -14.86
C GLN A 418 -20.74 -2.48 -14.76
N ALA A 419 -20.16 -1.29 -14.96
CA ALA A 419 -20.91 -0.04 -14.97
C ALA A 419 -21.93 0.03 -16.11
N SER A 420 -21.60 -0.50 -17.29
CA SER A 420 -22.50 -0.56 -18.45
C SER A 420 -23.70 -1.47 -18.17
N LEU A 421 -23.47 -2.62 -17.55
CA LEU A 421 -24.52 -3.55 -17.15
C LEU A 421 -25.42 -2.95 -16.05
N GLU A 422 -24.85 -2.24 -15.08
CA GLU A 422 -25.61 -1.49 -14.07
C GLU A 422 -26.43 -0.36 -14.70
N GLY A 423 -25.85 0.38 -15.65
CA GLY A 423 -26.54 1.39 -16.45
C GLY A 423 -27.73 0.81 -17.22
N LEU A 424 -27.54 -0.34 -17.87
CA LEU A 424 -28.60 -1.05 -18.59
C LEU A 424 -29.72 -1.51 -17.64
N LEU A 425 -29.37 -2.10 -16.49
CA LEU A 425 -30.36 -2.47 -15.47
C LEU A 425 -31.16 -1.26 -14.99
N ARG A 426 -30.49 -0.14 -14.76
CA ARG A 426 -31.14 1.10 -14.36
C ARG A 426 -32.11 1.60 -15.44
N VAL A 427 -31.72 1.58 -16.71
CA VAL A 427 -32.60 1.98 -17.81
C VAL A 427 -33.84 1.09 -17.91
N VAL A 428 -33.68 -0.21 -17.67
CA VAL A 428 -34.75 -1.21 -17.81
C VAL A 428 -35.70 -1.24 -16.59
N LEU A 429 -35.17 -1.03 -15.38
CA LEU A 429 -35.94 -1.13 -14.13
C LEU A 429 -36.36 0.22 -13.53
N ASP A 430 -35.52 1.24 -13.68
CA ASP A 430 -35.67 2.55 -13.05
C ASP A 430 -35.57 3.68 -14.10
N GLY A 431 -35.92 3.38 -15.36
CA GLY A 431 -35.75 4.28 -16.51
C GLY A 431 -36.76 5.45 -16.59
N GLY A 432 -37.66 5.56 -15.63
CA GLY A 432 -38.66 6.62 -15.55
C GLY A 432 -39.87 6.45 -16.48
N PRO A 433 -40.85 7.37 -16.39
CA PRO A 433 -42.16 7.24 -17.03
C PRO A 433 -42.16 7.29 -18.56
N SER A 434 -41.07 7.75 -19.19
CA SER A 434 -40.94 7.86 -20.64
C SER A 434 -40.51 6.56 -21.32
N ARG A 435 -40.27 5.48 -20.57
CA ARG A 435 -39.89 4.16 -21.09
C ARG A 435 -40.99 3.15 -20.76
N LEU A 436 -41.53 2.54 -21.81
CA LEU A 436 -42.55 1.51 -21.74
C LEU A 436 -42.08 0.28 -22.50
N PHE A 437 -42.23 -0.89 -21.88
CA PHE A 437 -41.84 -2.18 -22.45
C PHE A 437 -43.07 -3.06 -22.69
N PHE A 438 -43.07 -3.72 -23.84
CA PHE A 438 -44.04 -4.72 -24.26
C PHE A 438 -43.40 -6.10 -24.37
N LEU A 439 -44.22 -7.16 -24.41
CA LEU A 439 -43.74 -8.55 -24.57
C LEU A 439 -42.85 -8.72 -25.81
N ASN A 440 -43.18 -8.05 -26.90
CA ASN A 440 -42.44 -8.12 -28.16
C ASN A 440 -41.04 -7.48 -28.07
N ASP A 441 -40.81 -6.59 -27.10
CA ASP A 441 -39.52 -5.93 -26.91
C ASP A 441 -38.48 -6.86 -26.29
N ALA A 442 -38.91 -7.96 -25.64
CA ALA A 442 -38.01 -8.90 -24.98
C ALA A 442 -36.96 -9.48 -25.94
N LYS A 443 -37.32 -9.70 -27.20
CA LYS A 443 -36.38 -10.17 -28.22
C LYS A 443 -35.30 -9.14 -28.52
N PHE A 444 -35.69 -7.87 -28.67
CA PHE A 444 -34.76 -6.77 -28.92
C PHE A 444 -33.82 -6.51 -27.73
N LEU A 445 -34.33 -6.63 -26.50
CA LEU A 445 -33.51 -6.50 -25.30
C LEU A 445 -32.48 -7.63 -25.17
N GLU A 446 -32.84 -8.87 -25.53
CA GLU A 446 -31.89 -9.99 -25.53
C GLU A 446 -30.82 -9.84 -26.62
N GLU A 447 -31.23 -9.41 -27.83
CA GLU A 447 -30.30 -9.07 -28.92
C GLU A 447 -29.32 -7.96 -28.49
N ASP A 448 -29.81 -6.89 -27.87
CA ASP A 448 -28.98 -5.76 -27.40
C ASP A 448 -28.00 -6.17 -26.29
N LEU A 449 -28.40 -7.07 -25.39
CA LEU A 449 -27.50 -7.61 -24.38
C LEU A 449 -26.40 -8.48 -25.01
N GLU A 450 -26.73 -9.25 -26.05
CA GLU A 450 -25.77 -10.07 -26.76
C GLU A 450 -24.76 -9.20 -27.56
N ILE A 451 -25.23 -8.11 -28.17
CA ILE A 451 -24.36 -7.12 -28.82
C ILE A 451 -23.38 -6.51 -27.80
N LEU A 452 -23.88 -6.07 -26.64
CA LEU A 452 -23.03 -5.52 -25.58
C LEU A 452 -22.01 -6.56 -25.08
N LYS A 453 -22.42 -7.83 -24.96
CA LYS A 453 -21.53 -8.93 -24.57
C LYS A 453 -20.41 -9.13 -25.58
N GLU A 454 -20.74 -9.28 -26.87
CA GLU A 454 -19.73 -9.51 -27.91
C GLU A 454 -18.85 -8.28 -28.14
N PHE A 455 -19.36 -7.06 -27.92
CA PHE A 455 -18.58 -5.83 -27.93
C PHE A 455 -17.40 -5.88 -26.94
N PHE A 456 -17.64 -6.25 -25.68
CA PHE A 456 -16.57 -6.36 -24.68
C PHE A 456 -15.65 -7.58 -24.88
N ILE A 457 -16.13 -8.63 -25.55
CA ILE A 457 -15.30 -9.78 -25.95
C ILE A 457 -14.41 -9.41 -27.15
N SER A 458 -14.89 -8.55 -28.04
CA SER A 458 -14.20 -8.04 -29.23
C SER A 458 -13.51 -9.14 -30.04
N GLY A 459 -14.23 -10.22 -30.36
CA GLY A 459 -13.67 -11.32 -31.15
C GLY A 459 -12.55 -12.13 -30.47
N GLY A 460 -12.27 -11.89 -29.18
CA GLY A 460 -11.16 -12.49 -28.44
C GLY A 460 -10.01 -11.53 -28.16
N ASP A 461 -10.00 -10.35 -28.80
CA ASP A 461 -9.01 -9.31 -28.53
C ASP A 461 -9.38 -8.47 -27.30
N GLY A 462 -10.62 -8.59 -26.80
CA GLY A 462 -11.18 -7.89 -25.64
C GLY A 462 -11.01 -8.64 -24.31
N LEU A 463 -12.04 -8.61 -23.46
CA LEU A 463 -12.06 -9.34 -22.19
C LEU A 463 -12.24 -10.85 -22.38
N PRO A 464 -11.74 -11.68 -21.44
CA PRO A 464 -11.97 -13.13 -21.48
C PRO A 464 -13.47 -13.48 -21.43
N ARG A 465 -13.93 -14.34 -22.35
CA ARG A 465 -15.35 -14.73 -22.47
C ARG A 465 -15.99 -15.17 -21.14
N GLY A 466 -15.27 -15.93 -20.32
CA GLY A 466 -15.78 -16.38 -19.03
C GLY A 466 -16.03 -15.25 -18.02
N VAL A 467 -15.20 -14.20 -18.04
CA VAL A 467 -15.37 -13.01 -17.18
C VAL A 467 -16.63 -12.25 -17.61
N VAL A 468 -16.79 -12.02 -18.91
CA VAL A 468 -17.94 -11.29 -19.46
C VAL A 468 -19.24 -12.05 -19.20
N GLU A 469 -19.29 -13.35 -19.50
CA GLU A 469 -20.47 -14.18 -19.33
C GLU A 469 -20.96 -14.23 -17.87
N ASN A 470 -20.02 -14.30 -16.92
CA ASN A 470 -20.34 -14.26 -15.49
C ASN A 470 -21.06 -12.95 -15.10
N GLN A 471 -20.60 -11.81 -15.61
CA GLN A 471 -21.24 -10.52 -15.34
C GLN A 471 -22.62 -10.39 -16.02
N VAL A 472 -22.70 -10.80 -17.29
CA VAL A 472 -23.92 -10.72 -18.11
C VAL A 472 -25.03 -11.64 -17.59
N SER A 473 -24.70 -12.78 -16.97
CA SER A 473 -25.66 -13.76 -16.46
C SER A 473 -26.74 -13.15 -15.54
N ARG A 474 -26.36 -12.18 -14.70
CA ARG A 474 -27.27 -11.49 -13.77
C ARG A 474 -28.28 -10.61 -14.50
N VAL A 475 -27.83 -9.88 -15.52
CA VAL A 475 -28.68 -8.99 -16.32
C VAL A 475 -29.59 -9.79 -17.24
N ARG A 476 -29.08 -10.87 -17.84
CA ARG A 476 -29.85 -11.75 -18.72
C ARG A 476 -31.08 -12.31 -18.02
N HIS A 477 -30.96 -12.63 -16.73
CA HIS A 477 -32.10 -13.08 -15.93
C HIS A 477 -33.23 -12.04 -15.89
N ILE A 478 -32.89 -10.78 -15.66
CA ILE A 478 -33.85 -9.66 -15.60
C ILE A 478 -34.47 -9.40 -16.97
N ILE A 479 -33.66 -9.42 -18.05
CA ILE A 479 -34.17 -9.26 -19.42
C ILE A 479 -35.19 -10.35 -19.76
N LYS A 480 -34.95 -11.61 -19.37
CA LYS A 480 -35.91 -12.70 -19.59
C LYS A 480 -37.26 -12.47 -18.91
N LEU A 481 -37.30 -11.78 -17.77
CA LEU A 481 -38.57 -11.44 -17.09
C LEU A 481 -39.44 -10.48 -17.92
N HIS A 482 -38.84 -9.63 -18.77
CA HIS A 482 -39.60 -8.79 -19.70
C HIS A 482 -40.34 -9.61 -20.76
N GLY A 483 -39.90 -10.85 -21.04
CA GLY A 483 -40.60 -11.80 -21.90
C GLY A 483 -41.73 -12.58 -21.23
N CYS A 484 -41.84 -12.57 -19.90
CA CYS A 484 -42.89 -13.29 -19.18
C CYS A 484 -44.25 -12.60 -19.32
N GLU A 485 -45.34 -13.38 -19.36
CA GLU A 485 -46.69 -12.82 -19.33
C GLU A 485 -46.97 -12.03 -18.04
N THR A 486 -47.75 -10.96 -18.17
CA THR A 486 -48.03 -10.04 -17.06
C THR A 486 -48.73 -10.74 -15.89
N ARG A 487 -49.59 -11.72 -16.16
CA ARG A 487 -50.24 -12.55 -15.13
C ARG A 487 -49.24 -13.35 -14.32
N VAL A 488 -48.26 -13.96 -15.00
CA VAL A 488 -47.21 -14.76 -14.36
C VAL A 488 -46.36 -13.90 -13.44
N LEU A 489 -45.99 -12.69 -13.89
CA LEU A 489 -45.26 -11.71 -13.06
C LEU A 489 -46.07 -11.28 -11.82
N ILE A 490 -47.38 -11.02 -11.99
CA ILE A 490 -48.27 -10.63 -10.89
C ILE A 490 -48.43 -11.77 -9.87
N ASP A 491 -48.62 -13.01 -10.33
CA ASP A 491 -48.83 -14.15 -9.44
C ASP A 491 -47.55 -14.53 -8.71
N ASP A 492 -46.38 -14.41 -9.36
CA ASP A 492 -45.09 -14.58 -8.68
C ASP A 492 -44.84 -13.46 -7.66
N LEU A 493 -45.17 -12.21 -7.97
CA LEU A 493 -45.06 -11.10 -7.02
C LEU A 493 -45.96 -11.29 -5.79
N LYS A 494 -47.23 -11.69 -5.98
CA LYS A 494 -48.14 -12.00 -4.86
C LYS A 494 -47.59 -13.13 -4.00
N SER A 495 -47.15 -14.22 -4.65
CA SER A 495 -46.59 -15.38 -3.96
C SER A 495 -45.35 -14.98 -3.16
N THR A 496 -44.45 -14.19 -3.74
CA THR A 496 -43.21 -13.73 -3.10
C THR A 496 -43.51 -12.78 -1.93
N SER A 497 -44.44 -11.84 -2.09
CA SER A 497 -44.86 -10.94 -1.01
C SER A 497 -45.47 -11.68 0.20
N SER A 498 -46.10 -12.84 -0.03
CA SER A 498 -46.57 -13.72 1.05
C SER A 498 -45.47 -14.59 1.66
N LEU A 499 -44.39 -14.85 0.92
CA LEU A 499 -43.28 -15.74 1.29
C LEU A 499 -42.07 -15.00 1.90
N GLU A 500 -41.98 -13.67 1.80
CA GLU A 500 -40.96 -12.85 2.48
C GLU A 500 -41.01 -13.00 4.01
N VAL A 501 -42.14 -13.46 4.56
CA VAL A 501 -42.29 -13.82 5.99
C VAL A 501 -41.56 -15.14 6.35
N GLN A 502 -41.14 -15.95 5.36
CA GLN A 502 -40.57 -17.30 5.54
C GLN A 502 -39.25 -17.56 4.80
N GLY A 503 -38.66 -16.57 4.13
CA GLY A 503 -37.30 -16.67 3.56
C GLY A 503 -37.15 -17.54 2.29
N ALA A 504 -38.24 -17.81 1.55
CA ALA A 504 -38.22 -18.57 0.30
C ALA A 504 -38.04 -17.67 -0.95
N ARG A 505 -37.30 -18.16 -1.97
CA ARG A 505 -37.10 -17.46 -3.26
C ARG A 505 -38.32 -17.61 -4.19
N SER A 506 -38.57 -16.60 -5.04
CA SER A 506 -39.68 -16.62 -6.02
C SER A 506 -39.53 -17.75 -7.04
N LYS A 507 -40.63 -18.14 -7.70
CA LYS A 507 -40.61 -19.18 -8.75
C LYS A 507 -39.84 -18.71 -9.98
N LEU A 508 -39.86 -17.40 -10.24
CA LEU A 508 -39.09 -16.79 -11.32
C LEU A 508 -37.68 -16.39 -10.89
N GLY A 509 -37.29 -16.57 -9.61
CA GLY A 509 -35.95 -16.26 -9.12
C GLY A 509 -35.64 -14.78 -8.88
N ALA A 510 -36.65 -13.90 -8.94
CA ALA A 510 -36.51 -12.45 -8.79
C ALA A 510 -37.09 -11.95 -7.46
N ASP A 511 -36.52 -10.88 -6.91
CA ASP A 511 -37.07 -10.23 -5.72
C ASP A 511 -38.34 -9.40 -6.04
N THR A 512 -39.10 -9.10 -4.98
CA THR A 512 -40.36 -8.34 -5.09
C THR A 512 -40.17 -6.97 -5.72
N GLN A 513 -39.06 -6.31 -5.44
CA GLN A 513 -38.78 -4.97 -5.94
C GLN A 513 -38.51 -4.98 -7.45
N THR A 514 -37.78 -5.97 -7.95
CA THR A 514 -37.49 -6.16 -9.38
C THR A 514 -38.79 -6.42 -10.15
N LEU A 515 -39.61 -7.37 -9.69
CA LEU A 515 -40.91 -7.65 -10.30
C LEU A 515 -41.85 -6.43 -10.30
N LEU A 516 -41.87 -5.68 -9.19
CA LEU A 516 -42.66 -4.45 -9.07
C LEU A 516 -42.21 -3.38 -10.09
N ARG A 517 -40.90 -3.17 -10.24
CA ARG A 517 -40.31 -2.23 -11.20
C ARG A 517 -40.63 -2.60 -12.64
N ILE A 518 -40.49 -3.88 -13.01
CA ILE A 518 -40.85 -4.37 -14.35
C ILE A 518 -42.33 -4.08 -14.64
N LEU A 519 -43.23 -4.36 -13.69
CA LEU A 519 -44.66 -4.07 -13.85
C LEU A 519 -44.94 -2.57 -13.99
N CYS A 520 -44.16 -1.69 -13.36
CA CYS A 520 -44.32 -0.24 -13.47
C CYS A 520 -44.05 0.27 -14.89
N HIS A 521 -43.02 -0.28 -15.54
CA HIS A 521 -42.63 0.05 -16.92
C HIS A 521 -43.38 -0.78 -17.98
N ARG A 522 -44.31 -1.64 -17.58
CA ARG A 522 -45.07 -2.49 -18.49
C ARG A 522 -46.17 -1.71 -19.21
N GLY A 523 -46.17 -1.75 -20.54
CA GLY A 523 -47.11 -1.02 -21.41
C GLY A 523 -48.52 -1.61 -21.50
N ASP A 524 -49.02 -2.33 -20.49
CA ASP A 524 -50.33 -2.98 -20.54
C ASP A 524 -51.32 -2.54 -19.43
N SER A 525 -52.61 -2.74 -19.69
CA SER A 525 -53.67 -2.34 -18.76
C SER A 525 -53.79 -3.24 -17.54
N GLU A 526 -53.35 -4.50 -17.63
CA GLU A 526 -53.46 -5.49 -16.56
C GLU A 526 -52.50 -5.14 -15.41
N ALA A 527 -51.22 -4.90 -15.73
CA ALA A 527 -50.22 -4.38 -14.81
C ALA A 527 -50.68 -3.06 -14.18
N SER A 528 -51.16 -2.11 -14.99
CA SER A 528 -51.60 -0.80 -14.49
C SER A 528 -52.83 -0.86 -13.57
N GLN A 529 -53.73 -1.83 -13.76
CA GLN A 529 -54.85 -2.03 -12.84
C GLN A 529 -54.39 -2.67 -11.53
N PHE A 530 -53.50 -3.67 -11.61
CA PHE A 530 -52.94 -4.34 -10.43
C PHE A 530 -52.16 -3.36 -9.54
N LEU A 531 -51.22 -2.59 -10.12
CA LEU A 531 -50.42 -1.60 -9.40
C LEU A 531 -51.27 -0.50 -8.77
N LYS A 532 -52.37 -0.12 -9.42
CA LYS A 532 -53.34 0.83 -8.84
C LYS A 532 -54.01 0.26 -7.59
N LYS A 533 -54.48 -0.99 -7.65
CA LYS A 533 -55.27 -1.62 -6.59
C LYS A 533 -54.42 -1.99 -5.38
N GLN A 534 -53.25 -2.62 -5.61
CA GLN A 534 -52.43 -3.19 -4.53
C GLN A 534 -51.41 -2.19 -3.97
N TYR A 535 -50.74 -1.42 -4.83
CA TYR A 535 -49.62 -0.56 -4.42
C TYR A 535 -49.93 0.94 -4.48
N LYS A 536 -51.12 1.34 -4.95
CA LYS A 536 -51.57 2.74 -5.08
C LYS A 536 -50.61 3.63 -5.88
N ILE A 537 -49.87 3.06 -6.85
CA ILE A 537 -48.88 3.78 -7.66
C ILE A 537 -49.58 4.81 -8.59
N PRO A 538 -49.06 6.06 -8.68
CA PRO A 538 -49.62 7.11 -9.53
C PRO A 538 -49.45 6.80 -11.03
N ARG A 539 -50.33 7.37 -11.86
CA ARG A 539 -50.20 7.26 -13.32
C ARG A 539 -49.03 8.11 -13.82
N SER A 540 -48.38 7.65 -14.88
CA SER A 540 -47.43 8.47 -15.63
C SER A 540 -48.10 9.76 -16.12
N SER A 541 -47.37 10.87 -15.99
CA SER A 541 -47.68 12.18 -16.56
C SER A 541 -46.84 12.50 -17.81
N ALA A 542 -45.97 11.57 -18.22
CA ALA A 542 -45.03 11.76 -19.32
C ALA A 542 -45.67 11.55 -20.69
#